data_AF-A0A4Q4ML96-F1
#
_entry.id   AF-A0A4Q4ML96-F1
#
_cell.length_a   1.000
_cell.length_b   1.000
_cell.length_c   1.000
_cell.angle_alpha   90.00
_cell.angle_beta   90.00
_cell.angle_gamma   90.00
#
_symmetry.space_group_name_H-M   'P 1'
#
loop_
_entity.id
_entity.type
_entity.pdbx_description
1 polymer ?
#
loop_
_entity_poly.entity_id
_entity_poly.type
_entity_poly.pdbx_seq_one_letter_code
_entity_poly.pdbx_strand_id
1 'polypeptide(L)'
;MDPVSTIASVITLIGATGGTIKVIHDTITSIKDAPKDIRRQCKRLECLCVTLNSIVRTCQHLPDECEVDVDLCGIEEFIDEARALEANLNARRARVAGKNIARFHESCKWLFSDRQLKRFFESLDQWDTILSQALQVVQMSRAFKSHLDTHVIFDKPVPRHSTYTSDRCADLDHTSVQYTKSDNGLCTRLANLDT
;
A
#
# COMPACT_ATOMS: atom_id res chain seq x y z
N MET A 1 -7.05 -9.93 23.54
CA MET A 1 -5.94 -10.25 22.62
C MET A 1 -4.93 -9.14 22.75
N ASP A 2 -3.63 -9.45 22.65
CA ASP A 2 -2.58 -8.43 22.61
C ASP A 2 -2.67 -7.66 21.28
N PRO A 3 -2.81 -6.32 21.28
CA PRO A 3 -2.98 -5.53 20.06
C PRO A 3 -1.80 -5.66 19.08
N VAL A 4 -0.58 -5.87 19.60
CA VAL A 4 0.62 -6.13 18.77
C VAL A 4 0.45 -7.44 17.98
N SER A 5 -0.14 -8.45 18.62
CA SER A 5 -0.43 -9.74 17.98
C SER A 5 -1.48 -9.62 16.87
N THR A 6 -2.45 -8.72 17.01
CA THR A 6 -3.50 -8.51 15.99
C THR A 6 -2.94 -7.82 14.75
N ILE A 7 -2.16 -6.75 14.92
CA ILE A 7 -1.56 -6.02 13.79
C ILE A 7 -0.56 -6.90 13.03
N ALA A 8 0.28 -7.66 13.74
CA ALA A 8 1.21 -8.59 13.13
C ALA A 8 0.48 -9.67 12.30
N SER A 9 -0.65 -10.17 12.81
CA SER A 9 -1.51 -11.13 12.08
C SER A 9 -2.06 -10.51 10.80
N VAL A 10 -2.63 -9.30 10.87
CA VAL A 10 -3.16 -8.58 9.70
C VAL A 10 -2.07 -8.30 8.66
N ILE A 11 -0.88 -7.85 9.09
CA ILE A 11 0.26 -7.62 8.19
C ILE A 11 0.65 -8.90 7.48
N THR A 12 0.76 -10.01 8.22
CA THR A 12 1.11 -11.32 7.66
C THR A 12 0.08 -11.77 6.65
N LEU A 13 -1.20 -11.63 6.98
CA LEU A 13 -2.31 -12.01 6.14
C LEU A 13 -2.33 -11.21 4.83
N ILE A 14 -2.35 -9.88 4.92
CA ILE A 14 -2.33 -8.96 3.76
C ILE A 14 -1.06 -9.16 2.93
N GLY A 15 0.09 -9.37 3.57
CA GLY A 15 1.37 -9.62 2.91
C GLY A 15 1.34 -10.91 2.08
N ALA A 16 0.80 -11.99 2.65
CA ALA A 16 0.61 -13.26 1.94
C ALA A 16 -0.35 -13.09 0.75
N THR A 17 -1.47 -12.38 0.94
CA THR A 17 -2.41 -12.05 -0.14
C THR A 17 -1.71 -11.28 -1.27
N GLY A 18 -0.95 -10.24 -0.94
CA GLY A 18 -0.21 -9.45 -1.91
C GLY A 18 0.78 -10.29 -2.73
N GLY A 19 1.44 -11.26 -2.09
CA GLY A 19 2.30 -12.23 -2.76
C GLY A 19 1.54 -13.07 -3.79
N THR A 20 0.41 -13.68 -3.39
CA THR A 20 -0.42 -14.50 -4.29
C THR A 20 -0.98 -13.68 -5.46
N ILE A 21 -1.52 -12.48 -5.20
CA ILE A 21 -2.05 -11.59 -6.24
C ILE A 21 -0.95 -11.21 -7.25
N LYS A 22 0.28 -10.99 -6.78
CA LYS A 22 1.43 -10.73 -7.66
C LYS A 22 1.76 -11.93 -8.55
N VAL A 23 1.76 -13.15 -8.02
CA VAL A 23 1.99 -14.37 -8.82
C VAL A 23 0.93 -14.52 -9.91
N ILE A 24 -0.34 -14.27 -9.57
CA ILE A 24 -1.45 -14.27 -10.53
C ILE A 24 -1.21 -13.21 -11.61
N HIS A 25 -0.91 -11.97 -11.22
CA HIS A 25 -0.61 -10.86 -12.13
C HIS A 25 0.53 -11.21 -13.10
N ASP A 26 1.67 -11.68 -12.59
CA ASP A 26 2.85 -11.99 -13.40
C ASP A 26 2.57 -13.16 -14.35
N THR A 27 1.78 -14.14 -13.91
CA THR A 27 1.37 -15.26 -14.75
C THR A 27 0.48 -14.81 -15.91
N ILE A 28 -0.50 -13.94 -15.65
CA ILE A 28 -1.41 -13.45 -16.68
C ILE A 28 -0.71 -12.49 -17.64
N THR A 29 0.14 -11.59 -17.13
CA THR A 29 0.89 -10.63 -17.97
C THR A 29 1.95 -11.28 -18.86
N SER A 30 2.42 -12.48 -18.50
CA SER A 30 3.31 -13.27 -19.37
C SER A 30 2.65 -13.70 -20.70
N ILE A 31 1.33 -13.58 -20.84
CA ILE A 31 0.58 -13.92 -22.04
C ILE A 31 0.67 -12.75 -23.05
N LYS A 32 1.61 -12.87 -24.00
CA LYS A 32 1.96 -11.83 -24.99
C LYS A 32 0.77 -11.22 -25.76
N ASP A 33 -0.24 -12.03 -26.06
CA ASP A 33 -1.42 -11.63 -26.85
C ASP A 33 -2.72 -11.62 -26.04
N ALA A 34 -2.63 -11.35 -24.73
CA ALA A 34 -3.81 -11.27 -23.87
C ALA A 34 -4.83 -10.25 -24.42
N PRO A 35 -6.12 -10.64 -24.56
CA PRO A 35 -7.17 -9.71 -24.93
C PRO A 35 -7.28 -8.49 -24.01
N LYS A 36 -7.90 -7.41 -24.51
CA LYS A 36 -7.98 -6.12 -23.80
C LYS A 36 -8.60 -6.25 -22.41
N ASP A 37 -9.63 -7.08 -22.25
CA ASP A 37 -10.28 -7.27 -20.96
C ASP A 37 -9.35 -7.90 -19.92
N ILE A 38 -8.55 -8.89 -20.31
CA ILE A 38 -7.56 -9.50 -19.41
C ILE A 38 -6.49 -8.49 -19.01
N ARG A 39 -6.02 -7.66 -19.95
CA ARG A 39 -5.09 -6.56 -19.63
C ARG A 39 -5.70 -5.56 -18.67
N ARG A 40 -6.99 -5.24 -18.81
CA ARG A 40 -7.72 -4.39 -17.85
C ARG A 40 -7.76 -5.03 -16.46
N GLN A 41 -7.98 -6.34 -16.38
CA GLN A 41 -7.96 -7.07 -15.11
C GLN A 41 -6.55 -7.15 -14.50
N CYS A 42 -5.49 -7.30 -15.31
CA CYS A 42 -4.11 -7.21 -14.81
C CYS A 42 -3.85 -5.85 -14.15
N LYS A 43 -4.29 -4.76 -14.78
CA LYS A 43 -4.14 -3.42 -14.20
C LYS A 43 -4.87 -3.30 -12.85
N ARG A 44 -6.01 -3.96 -12.69
CA ARG A 44 -6.74 -4.01 -11.40
C ARG A 44 -5.98 -4.81 -10.34
N LEU A 45 -5.43 -5.97 -10.70
CA LEU A 45 -4.57 -6.75 -9.80
C LEU A 45 -3.32 -5.96 -9.37
N GLU A 46 -2.75 -5.17 -10.28
CA GLU A 46 -1.63 -4.27 -10.00
C GLU A 46 -2.04 -3.19 -8.99
N CYS A 47 -3.17 -2.50 -9.21
CA CYS A 47 -3.71 -1.54 -8.25
C CYS A 47 -3.93 -2.18 -6.87
N LEU A 48 -4.52 -3.38 -6.84
CA LEU A 48 -4.75 -4.11 -5.59
C LEU A 48 -3.43 -4.45 -4.88
N CYS A 49 -2.41 -4.89 -5.61
CA CYS A 49 -1.07 -5.10 -5.05
C CYS A 49 -0.51 -3.83 -4.42
N VAL A 50 -0.69 -2.67 -5.06
CA VAL A 50 -0.27 -1.38 -4.53
C VAL A 50 -1.03 -1.04 -3.25
N THR A 51 -2.34 -1.25 -3.22
CA THR A 51 -3.19 -1.02 -2.04
C THR A 51 -2.77 -1.92 -0.87
N LEU A 52 -2.63 -3.23 -1.09
CA LEU A 52 -2.19 -4.20 -0.07
C LEU A 52 -0.82 -3.83 0.50
N ASN A 53 0.15 -3.51 -0.37
CA ASN A 53 1.48 -3.08 0.06
C ASN A 53 1.44 -1.77 0.85
N SER A 54 0.55 -0.85 0.47
CA SER A 54 0.37 0.42 1.19
C SER A 54 -0.21 0.20 2.59
N ILE A 55 -1.15 -0.74 2.75
CA ILE A 55 -1.67 -1.12 4.06
C ILE A 55 -0.56 -1.74 4.90
N VAL A 56 0.17 -2.74 4.38
CA VAL A 56 1.30 -3.37 5.09
C VAL A 56 2.30 -2.32 5.56
N ARG A 57 2.74 -1.43 4.67
CA ARG A 57 3.68 -0.36 5.04
C ARG A 57 3.09 0.56 6.08
N THR A 58 1.83 0.96 5.95
CA THR A 58 1.22 1.88 6.92
C THR A 58 1.14 1.22 8.30
N CYS A 59 0.72 -0.05 8.36
CA CYS A 59 0.66 -0.82 9.60
C CYS A 59 2.04 -1.03 10.25
N GLN A 60 3.09 -1.25 9.46
CA GLN A 60 4.47 -1.37 9.96
C GLN A 60 5.03 -0.10 10.60
N HIS A 61 4.45 1.06 10.30
CA HIS A 61 4.87 2.35 10.87
C HIS A 61 3.92 2.83 11.98
N LEU A 62 2.96 2.00 12.41
CA LEU A 62 2.13 2.32 13.57
C LEU A 62 2.94 2.13 14.86
N PRO A 63 2.75 2.99 15.87
CA PRO A 63 3.27 2.74 17.22
C PRO A 63 2.67 1.44 17.79
N ASP A 64 3.44 0.70 18.59
CA ASP A 64 3.01 -0.57 19.21
C ASP A 64 1.73 -0.45 20.05
N GLU A 65 1.48 0.75 20.60
CA GLU A 65 0.33 1.08 21.44
C GLU A 65 -0.94 1.41 20.63
N CYS A 66 -0.84 1.48 19.31
CA CYS A 66 -1.97 1.88 18.46
C CYS A 66 -2.83 0.66 18.17
N GLU A 67 -3.96 0.52 18.85
CA GLU A 67 -4.96 -0.49 18.48
C GLU A 67 -5.66 -0.04 17.21
N VAL A 68 -5.43 -0.74 16.10
CA VAL A 68 -6.20 -0.52 14.88
C VAL A 68 -7.14 -1.69 14.69
N ASP A 69 -8.41 -1.42 14.95
CA ASP A 69 -9.51 -2.33 14.65
C ASP A 69 -9.82 -2.24 13.15
N VAL A 70 -9.02 -2.95 12.35
CA VAL A 70 -9.32 -3.13 10.93
C VAL A 70 -10.15 -4.40 10.79
N ASP A 71 -11.46 -4.23 10.69
CA ASP A 71 -12.33 -5.33 10.32
C ASP A 71 -12.14 -5.65 8.83
N LEU A 72 -11.45 -6.77 8.57
CA LEU A 72 -11.27 -7.34 7.23
C LEU A 72 -12.17 -8.56 7.05
N CYS A 73 -13.42 -8.45 7.47
CA CYS A 73 -14.44 -9.48 7.25
C CYS A 73 -14.37 -10.06 5.82
N GLY A 74 -14.20 -11.38 5.75
CA GLY A 74 -14.15 -12.14 4.50
C GLY A 74 -12.79 -12.15 3.79
N ILE A 75 -11.74 -11.52 4.31
CA ILE A 75 -10.42 -11.52 3.64
C ILE A 75 -9.83 -12.93 3.54
N GLU A 76 -10.18 -13.83 4.46
CA GLU A 76 -9.82 -15.25 4.38
C GLU A 76 -10.44 -15.90 3.14
N GLU A 77 -11.72 -15.63 2.86
CA GLU A 77 -12.40 -16.11 1.65
C GLU A 77 -11.72 -15.58 0.39
N PHE A 78 -11.33 -14.30 0.40
CA PHE A 78 -10.58 -13.71 -0.72
C PHE A 78 -9.23 -14.40 -0.95
N ILE A 79 -8.52 -14.70 0.14
CA ILE A 79 -7.22 -15.38 0.09
C ILE A 79 -7.38 -16.79 -0.46
N ASP A 80 -8.40 -17.50 -0.03
CA ASP A 80 -8.68 -18.84 -0.51
C ASP A 80 -9.10 -18.83 -1.99
N GLU A 81 -9.91 -17.87 -2.42
CA GLU A 81 -10.22 -17.64 -3.84
C GLU A 81 -8.95 -17.35 -4.65
N ALA A 82 -8.07 -16.48 -4.15
CA ALA A 82 -6.82 -16.12 -4.81
C ALA A 82 -5.85 -17.32 -4.89
N ARG A 83 -5.71 -18.10 -3.81
CA ARG A 83 -4.87 -19.32 -3.79
C ARG A 83 -5.41 -20.40 -4.72
N ALA A 84 -6.72 -20.60 -4.74
CA ALA A 84 -7.35 -21.54 -5.67
C ALA A 84 -7.09 -21.11 -7.13
N LEU A 85 -7.19 -19.82 -7.42
CA LEU A 85 -6.87 -19.29 -8.74
C LEU A 85 -5.39 -19.47 -9.09
N GLU A 86 -4.47 -19.14 -8.18
CA GLU A 86 -3.03 -19.35 -8.36
C GLU A 86 -2.71 -20.82 -8.67
N ALA A 87 -3.26 -21.76 -7.89
CA ALA A 87 -3.08 -23.19 -8.10
C ALA A 87 -3.59 -23.64 -9.48
N ASN A 88 -4.76 -23.14 -9.89
CA ASN A 88 -5.33 -23.42 -11.21
C ASN A 88 -4.46 -22.88 -12.36
N LEU A 89 -3.92 -21.67 -12.22
CA LEU A 89 -2.99 -21.07 -13.19
C LEU A 89 -1.70 -21.88 -13.28
N ASN A 90 -1.10 -22.24 -12.14
CA ASN A 90 0.14 -23.02 -12.07
C ASN A 90 -0.03 -24.43 -12.66
N ALA A 91 -1.10 -25.14 -12.32
CA ALA A 91 -1.40 -26.46 -12.88
C ALA A 91 -1.57 -26.42 -14.41
N ARG A 92 -2.07 -25.30 -14.96
CA ARG A 92 -2.20 -25.12 -16.41
C ARG A 92 -0.89 -24.74 -17.07
N ARG A 93 -0.13 -23.85 -16.46
CA ARG A 93 1.23 -23.52 -16.90
C ARG A 93 2.09 -24.79 -17.01
N ALA A 94 2.04 -25.66 -16.01
CA ALA A 94 2.74 -26.94 -16.00
C ALA A 94 2.29 -27.87 -17.15
N ARG A 95 0.98 -27.93 -17.45
CA ARG A 95 0.46 -28.74 -18.57
C ARG A 95 0.89 -28.25 -19.95
N VAL A 96 1.26 -26.98 -20.06
CA VAL A 96 1.66 -26.37 -21.34
C VAL A 96 3.16 -26.21 -21.47
N ALA A 97 3.91 -26.22 -20.37
CA ALA A 97 5.37 -26.31 -20.36
C ALA A 97 5.81 -27.64 -21.03
N GLY A 98 6.08 -27.59 -22.34
CA GLY A 98 6.42 -28.75 -23.17
C GLY A 98 5.53 -28.98 -24.39
N LYS A 99 4.46 -28.21 -24.59
CA LYS A 99 3.59 -28.27 -25.79
C LYS A 99 3.71 -26.98 -26.62
N ASN A 100 3.50 -27.11 -27.93
CA ASN A 100 3.59 -26.00 -28.90
C ASN A 100 2.75 -24.78 -28.46
N ILE A 101 3.31 -23.57 -28.59
CA ILE A 101 2.73 -22.26 -28.17
C ILE A 101 1.31 -22.05 -28.71
N ALA A 102 0.95 -22.65 -29.85
CA ALA A 102 -0.42 -22.60 -30.38
C ALA A 102 -1.46 -23.24 -29.43
N ARG A 103 -1.12 -24.35 -28.74
CA ARG A 103 -2.00 -24.96 -27.72
C ARG A 103 -2.07 -24.15 -26.44
N PHE A 104 -1.04 -23.33 -26.15
CA PHE A 104 -1.10 -22.38 -25.05
C PHE A 104 -2.13 -21.28 -25.33
N HIS A 105 -2.20 -20.80 -26.57
CA HIS A 105 -3.18 -19.80 -27.01
C HIS A 105 -4.63 -20.32 -26.96
N GLU A 106 -4.87 -21.54 -27.43
CA GLU A 106 -6.16 -22.21 -27.25
C GLU A 106 -6.47 -22.46 -25.77
N SER A 107 -5.45 -22.81 -24.98
CA SER A 107 -5.60 -22.90 -23.55
C SER A 107 -6.04 -21.54 -23.04
N CYS A 108 -5.38 -20.42 -23.36
CA CYS A 108 -5.71 -19.05 -22.95
C CYS A 108 -7.12 -18.57 -23.31
N LYS A 109 -7.78 -19.11 -24.35
CA LYS A 109 -9.22 -18.88 -24.57
C LYS A 109 -10.07 -19.29 -23.35
N TRP A 110 -9.59 -20.22 -22.53
CA TRP A 110 -10.24 -20.59 -21.26
C TRP A 110 -10.37 -19.44 -20.28
N LEU A 111 -9.46 -18.45 -20.26
CA LEU A 111 -9.53 -17.34 -19.31
C LEU A 111 -10.83 -16.56 -19.51
N PHE A 112 -11.42 -16.65 -20.71
CA PHE A 112 -12.69 -16.01 -21.05
C PHE A 112 -13.91 -16.87 -20.74
N SER A 113 -13.74 -18.19 -20.65
CA SER A 113 -14.84 -19.13 -20.37
C SER A 113 -14.82 -19.63 -18.92
N ASP A 114 -13.75 -19.34 -18.17
CA ASP A 114 -13.63 -19.78 -16.80
C ASP A 114 -14.50 -18.91 -15.88
N ARG A 115 -15.59 -19.51 -15.42
CA ARG A 115 -16.54 -18.89 -14.50
C ARG A 115 -15.88 -18.49 -13.18
N GLN A 116 -14.90 -19.25 -12.69
CA GLN A 116 -14.21 -18.93 -11.44
C GLN A 116 -13.31 -17.71 -11.63
N LEU A 117 -12.57 -17.64 -12.73
CA LEU A 117 -11.75 -16.46 -13.03
C LEU A 117 -12.61 -15.20 -13.19
N LYS A 118 -13.75 -15.32 -13.89
CA LYS A 118 -14.68 -14.21 -14.05
C LYS A 118 -15.24 -13.75 -12.71
N ARG A 119 -15.69 -14.67 -11.86
CA ARG A 119 -16.21 -14.37 -10.51
C ARG A 119 -15.14 -13.71 -9.64
N PHE A 120 -13.90 -14.19 -9.69
CA PHE A 120 -12.78 -13.59 -8.98
C PHE A 120 -12.51 -12.15 -9.46
N PHE A 121 -12.55 -11.91 -10.77
CA PHE A 121 -12.38 -10.55 -11.30
C PHE A 121 -13.55 -9.62 -10.99
N GLU A 122 -14.76 -10.15 -10.88
CA GLU A 122 -15.92 -9.40 -10.40
C GLU A 122 -15.78 -9.06 -8.91
N SER A 123 -15.19 -9.94 -8.10
CA SER A 123 -14.95 -9.67 -6.68
C SER A 123 -13.80 -8.67 -6.44
N LEU A 124 -12.86 -8.50 -7.38
CA LEU A 124 -11.76 -7.55 -7.22
C LEU A 124 -12.21 -6.10 -6.97
N ASP A 125 -13.27 -5.63 -7.65
CA ASP A 125 -13.75 -4.25 -7.47
C ASP A 125 -14.30 -4.04 -6.05
N GLN A 126 -14.94 -5.07 -5.49
CA GLN A 126 -15.40 -5.07 -4.09
C GLN A 126 -14.21 -5.08 -3.13
N TRP A 127 -13.22 -5.94 -3.36
CA TRP A 127 -12.03 -6.04 -2.50
C TRP A 127 -11.16 -4.78 -2.55
N ASP A 128 -11.00 -4.15 -3.70
CA ASP A 128 -10.29 -2.87 -3.82
C ASP A 128 -10.99 -1.77 -3.01
N THR A 129 -12.32 -1.76 -3.00
CA THR A 129 -13.11 -0.82 -2.19
C THR A 129 -12.91 -1.07 -0.70
N ILE A 130 -13.04 -2.33 -0.25
CA ILE A 130 -12.87 -2.71 1.16
C ILE A 130 -11.45 -2.37 1.64
N LEU A 131 -10.43 -2.73 0.87
CA LEU A 131 -9.03 -2.49 1.24
C LEU A 131 -8.68 -1.00 1.19
N SER A 132 -9.25 -0.24 0.27
CA SER A 132 -9.08 1.22 0.24
C SER A 132 -9.70 1.89 1.46
N GLN A 133 -10.88 1.44 1.90
CA GLN A 133 -11.51 1.91 3.13
C GLN A 133 -10.69 1.54 4.36
N ALA A 134 -10.21 0.30 4.44
CA ALA A 134 -9.30 -0.15 5.50
C ALA A 134 -8.03 0.71 5.56
N LEU A 135 -7.42 1.02 4.41
CA LEU A 135 -6.27 1.91 4.34
C LEU A 135 -6.58 3.31 4.89
N GLN A 136 -7.74 3.88 4.56
CA GLN A 136 -8.16 5.19 5.08
C GLN A 136 -8.33 5.16 6.60
N VAL A 137 -8.94 4.11 7.16
CA VAL A 137 -9.08 3.93 8.61
C VAL A 137 -7.71 3.91 9.28
N VAL A 138 -6.78 3.10 8.77
CA VAL A 138 -5.41 3.01 9.30
C VAL A 138 -4.70 4.38 9.24
N GLN A 139 -4.83 5.10 8.13
CA GLN A 139 -4.24 6.42 7.96
C GLN A 139 -4.83 7.47 8.91
N MET A 140 -6.15 7.45 9.13
CA MET A 140 -6.83 8.36 10.07
C MET A 140 -6.41 8.07 11.51
N SER A 141 -6.30 6.81 11.92
CA SER A 141 -5.82 6.44 13.25
C SER A 141 -4.41 6.96 13.51
N ARG A 142 -3.52 6.88 12.52
CA ARG A 142 -2.17 7.46 12.59
C ARG A 142 -2.21 8.99 12.74
N ALA A 143 -3.04 9.67 11.95
CA ALA A 143 -3.15 11.12 12.00
C ALA A 143 -3.72 11.61 13.35
N PHE A 144 -4.76 10.95 13.87
CA PHE A 144 -5.37 11.30 15.15
C PHE A 144 -4.38 11.21 16.31
N LYS A 145 -3.56 10.16 16.36
CA LYS A 145 -2.54 10.00 17.41
C LYS A 145 -1.47 11.09 17.33
N SER A 146 -1.00 11.44 16.13
CA SER A 146 -0.04 12.55 15.98
C SER A 146 -0.57 13.91 16.48
N HIS A 147 -1.88 14.12 16.39
CA HIS A 147 -2.53 15.34 16.88
C HIS A 147 -2.62 15.36 18.41
N LEU A 148 -2.89 14.21 19.05
CA LEU A 148 -2.91 14.10 20.51
C LEU A 148 -1.53 14.40 21.12
N ASP A 149 -0.46 13.85 20.54
CA ASP A 149 0.90 14.07 21.05
C ASP A 149 1.34 15.54 20.92
N THR A 150 0.83 16.25 19.93
CA THR A 150 1.15 17.67 19.70
C THR A 150 0.51 18.59 20.76
N HIS A 151 -0.68 18.24 21.27
CA HIS A 151 -1.38 19.07 22.25
C HIS A 151 -0.79 18.99 23.66
N VAL A 152 -0.08 17.91 24.01
CA VAL A 152 0.54 17.73 25.33
C VAL A 152 1.73 18.68 25.53
N ILE A 153 2.29 19.26 24.46
CA ILE A 153 3.46 20.16 24.55
C ILE A 153 3.08 21.60 24.94
N PHE A 154 1.79 21.97 24.89
CA PHE A 154 1.36 23.35 25.17
C PHE A 154 1.10 23.68 26.66
N ASP A 155 1.16 22.69 27.55
CA ASP A 155 1.06 22.89 29.02
C ASP A 155 2.43 22.95 29.70
N LYS A 156 3.44 23.54 29.03
CA LYS A 156 4.62 24.01 29.76
C LYS A 156 4.20 25.22 30.60
N PRO A 157 4.30 25.17 31.95
CA PRO A 157 3.99 26.31 32.78
C PRO A 157 4.87 27.48 32.33
N VAL A 158 4.23 28.60 32.01
CA VAL A 158 4.89 29.88 31.73
C VAL A 158 5.98 30.07 32.79
N PRO A 159 7.27 30.21 32.40
CA PRO A 159 8.32 30.51 33.35
C PRO A 159 7.91 31.80 34.06
N ARG A 160 7.59 31.70 35.36
CA ARG A 160 7.34 32.89 36.17
C ARG A 160 8.61 33.73 36.07
N HIS A 161 8.47 34.89 35.45
CA HIS A 161 9.53 35.88 35.32
C HIS A 161 10.21 36.07 36.68
N SER A 162 11.44 35.56 36.80
CA SER A 162 12.36 36.06 37.81
C SER A 162 12.76 37.45 37.35
N THR A 163 12.19 38.47 37.99
CA THR A 163 12.71 39.84 37.97
C THR A 163 14.15 39.81 38.46
N TYR A 164 15.09 39.71 37.52
CA TYR A 164 16.48 40.01 37.78
C TYR A 164 16.79 41.40 37.21
N THR A 165 17.20 42.25 38.12
CA THR A 165 17.58 43.64 37.93
C THR A 165 18.83 43.77 37.07
N SER A 166 18.77 44.76 36.16
CA SER A 166 19.86 45.64 35.69
C SER A 166 21.26 45.38 36.25
N ASP A 167 22.23 45.12 35.37
CA ASP A 167 23.30 46.10 35.11
C ASP A 167 24.26 45.67 33.99
N ARG A 168 24.43 46.58 33.01
CA ARG A 168 25.64 46.90 32.20
C ARG A 168 26.33 45.76 31.42
N CYS A 169 27.11 45.96 30.37
CA CYS A 169 27.57 47.09 29.57
C CYS A 169 27.92 46.50 28.19
N ALA A 170 28.09 47.37 27.19
CA ALA A 170 28.47 47.06 25.82
C ALA A 170 29.68 46.12 25.69
N ASP A 171 29.69 45.30 24.63
CA ASP A 171 30.63 45.52 23.54
C ASP A 171 30.15 44.88 22.23
N LEU A 172 30.21 45.69 21.18
CA LEU A 172 30.05 45.33 19.79
C LEU A 172 31.29 44.57 19.35
N ASP A 173 31.13 43.37 18.80
CA ASP A 173 32.09 42.90 17.81
C ASP A 173 31.40 42.21 16.64
N HIS A 174 31.79 42.71 15.46
CA HIS A 174 31.46 42.19 14.16
C HIS A 174 32.05 40.79 14.00
N THR A 175 31.22 39.80 13.68
CA THR A 175 31.73 38.65 12.92
C THR A 175 30.70 38.13 11.92
N SER A 176 31.09 38.29 10.66
CA SER A 176 30.51 37.82 9.42
C SER A 176 30.40 36.29 9.39
N VAL A 177 29.23 35.73 9.03
CA VAL A 177 29.15 34.38 8.43
C VAL A 177 27.99 34.30 7.42
N GLN A 178 28.39 34.36 6.15
CA GLN A 178 27.99 33.55 4.99
C GLN A 178 26.52 33.06 4.83
N TYR A 179 25.88 33.57 3.77
CA TYR A 179 24.73 32.95 3.11
C TYR A 179 25.17 31.70 2.33
N THR A 180 24.70 30.52 2.74
CA THR A 180 24.71 29.34 1.87
C THR A 180 23.48 29.34 0.97
N LYS A 181 23.72 29.44 -0.32
CA LYS A 181 22.77 29.25 -1.40
C LYS A 181 22.34 27.77 -1.41
N SER A 182 21.08 27.50 -1.09
CA SER A 182 20.49 26.16 -1.25
C SER A 182 19.97 26.04 -2.69
N ASP A 183 20.82 25.52 -3.57
CA ASP A 183 20.39 24.89 -4.81
C ASP A 183 19.79 23.55 -4.40
N ASN A 184 18.46 23.40 -4.49
CA ASN A 184 17.77 22.14 -4.78
C ASN A 184 16.30 22.39 -5.12
N GLY A 185 16.14 22.83 -6.37
CA GLY A 185 15.04 22.59 -7.29
C GLY A 185 13.77 21.94 -6.76
N LEU A 186 12.76 22.78 -6.54
CA LEU A 186 11.35 22.40 -6.53
C LEU A 186 10.74 22.94 -7.83
N CYS A 187 10.51 22.05 -8.80
CA CYS A 187 9.37 22.03 -9.73
C CYS A 187 9.72 21.27 -11.03
N THR A 188 9.10 20.11 -11.22
CA THR A 188 8.52 19.81 -12.53
C THR A 188 7.29 18.93 -12.34
N ARG A 189 6.15 19.61 -12.34
CA ARG A 189 4.83 19.03 -12.55
C ARG A 189 4.60 18.91 -14.05
N LEU A 190 4.05 17.75 -14.44
CA LEU A 190 3.07 17.55 -15.52
C LEU A 190 3.48 17.76 -16.99
N ALA A 191 3.66 16.61 -17.65
CA ALA A 191 2.79 16.05 -18.70
C ALA A 191 2.67 16.68 -20.10
N ASN A 192 2.54 15.72 -21.05
CA ASN A 192 2.04 15.74 -22.44
C ASN A 192 3.14 15.76 -23.52
N LEU A 193 3.42 14.66 -24.25
CA LEU A 193 2.64 13.99 -25.32
C LEU A 193 2.19 14.96 -26.42
N ASP A 194 2.82 14.88 -27.60
CA ASP A 194 2.14 14.69 -28.88
C ASP A 194 3.13 14.24 -29.99
N THR A 195 2.79 13.10 -30.59
CA THR A 195 3.13 12.63 -31.95
C THR A 195 1.82 12.35 -32.65
#